data_AF-A0AA36C9D2-F1
#
_entry.id   AF-A0AA36C9D2-F1
#
_cell.length_a   1.000
_cell.length_b   1.000
_cell.length_c   1.000
_cell.angle_alpha   90.00
_cell.angle_beta   90.00
_cell.angle_gamma   90.00
#
_symmetry.space_group_name_H-M   'P 1'
#
loop_
_entity.id
_entity.type
_entity.pdbx_description
1 polymer ?
#
loop_
_entity_poly.entity_id
_entity_poly.type
_entity_poly.pdbx_seq_one_letter_code
_entity_poly.pdbx_strand_id
1 'polypeptide(L)'
;MGNLTNKQIHSHIHVSQKQASALSNTMGAGSGRSPCQIAQMALAAPDEKSHPLVLSFIRVSSAEEISRVCDASGIPVQAKNEAISEFGKGHHDRAATILVAAAEQKLRESTRELSGQAGGKRMLKSEHGTFMRAYDGEWKVDLMRGEPRDWEHWYVEDWGSKVVFKAIHSPGRFLRARADGKVDLVPTHPNECPASKWKPFKNSDGSWSFLSIHGTWLSGLGNDTVCCMWECKSSEKFTLPWW
;
A
#
# COMPACT_ATOMS: atom_id res chain seq x y z
N MET A 1 2.28 8.19 55.31
CA MET A 1 3.05 7.33 54.39
C MET A 1 2.20 6.09 54.15
N GLY A 2 1.57 5.76 53.04
CA GLY A 2 1.62 6.21 51.65
C GLY A 2 1.32 4.98 50.77
N ASN A 3 0.21 4.27 51.02
CA ASN A 3 -0.16 3.04 50.32
C ASN A 3 -0.87 3.36 48.99
N LEU A 4 -0.20 3.09 47.87
CA LEU A 4 -0.79 3.12 46.54
C LEU A 4 -1.35 1.73 46.19
N THR A 5 -2.66 1.60 46.19
CA THR A 5 -3.38 0.44 45.67
C THR A 5 -3.41 0.48 44.14
N ASN A 6 -2.85 -0.56 43.53
CA ASN A 6 -2.84 -0.79 42.09
C ASN A 6 -4.23 -1.32 41.65
N LYS A 7 -5.09 -0.46 41.09
CA LYS A 7 -6.35 -0.88 40.47
C LYS A 7 -6.08 -1.31 39.03
N GLN A 8 -6.14 -2.62 38.78
CA GLN A 8 -6.24 -3.19 37.44
C GLN A 8 -7.54 -2.73 36.78
N ILE A 9 -7.43 -2.00 35.67
CA ILE A 9 -8.55 -1.72 34.76
C ILE A 9 -8.55 -2.85 33.72
N HIS A 10 -9.26 -3.93 34.01
CA HIS A 10 -9.68 -4.88 32.97
C HIS A 10 -11.00 -4.39 32.38
N SER A 11 -10.93 -3.67 31.25
CA SER A 11 -12.10 -3.40 30.43
C SER A 11 -12.49 -4.69 29.70
N HIS A 12 -13.39 -5.47 30.30
CA HIS A 12 -14.07 -6.58 29.64
C HIS A 12 -14.90 -6.03 28.47
N ILE A 13 -14.42 -6.24 27.24
CA ILE A 13 -15.26 -6.09 26.05
C ILE A 13 -16.17 -7.31 26.02
N HIS A 14 -17.41 -7.12 26.43
CA HIS A 14 -18.44 -8.16 26.37
C HIS A 14 -18.87 -8.32 24.90
N VAL A 15 -18.17 -9.18 24.17
CA VAL A 15 -18.58 -9.56 22.81
C VAL A 15 -19.91 -10.28 22.92
N SER A 16 -20.95 -9.77 22.25
CA SER A 16 -22.27 -10.38 22.33
C SER A 16 -22.30 -11.69 21.54
N GLN A 17 -23.01 -12.69 22.05
CA GLN A 17 -23.14 -14.01 21.41
C GLN A 17 -23.72 -13.92 19.98
N LYS A 18 -24.43 -12.84 19.65
CA LYS A 18 -24.91 -12.51 18.29
C LYS A 18 -23.80 -12.04 17.33
N GLN A 19 -22.75 -11.40 17.84
CA GLN A 19 -21.59 -10.98 17.03
C GLN A 19 -20.76 -12.19 16.58
N ALA A 20 -20.65 -13.23 17.42
CA ALA A 20 -19.87 -14.42 17.13
C ALA A 20 -20.51 -15.33 16.05
N SER A 21 -21.84 -15.46 16.04
CA SER A 21 -22.55 -16.35 15.09
C SER A 21 -22.64 -15.78 13.67
N ALA A 22 -22.75 -14.45 13.51
CA ALA A 22 -22.81 -13.82 12.19
C ALA A 22 -21.49 -13.93 11.40
N LEU A 23 -20.35 -13.99 12.09
CA LEU A 23 -19.01 -13.98 11.47
C LEU A 23 -18.45 -15.38 11.15
N SER A 24 -18.94 -16.43 11.83
CA SER A 24 -18.54 -17.82 11.58
C SER A 24 -18.81 -18.26 10.13
N ASN A 25 -19.84 -17.68 9.49
CA ASN A 25 -20.26 -18.08 8.15
C ASN A 25 -19.48 -17.37 7.03
N THR A 26 -18.80 -16.26 7.32
CA THR A 26 -18.18 -15.40 6.28
C THR A 26 -16.67 -15.54 6.19
N MET A 27 -15.98 -15.93 7.28
CA MET A 27 -14.50 -15.86 7.33
C MET A 27 -13.79 -17.19 7.63
N GLY A 28 -14.53 -18.31 7.72
CA GLY A 28 -14.00 -19.58 8.21
C GLY A 28 -13.77 -19.50 9.72
N ALA A 29 -14.26 -20.48 10.47
CA ALA A 29 -14.43 -20.45 11.92
C ALA A 29 -13.13 -20.47 12.77
N GLY A 30 -11.99 -19.96 12.28
CA GLY A 30 -10.68 -20.14 12.93
C GLY A 30 -9.77 -18.92 13.05
N SER A 31 -10.17 -17.71 12.66
CA SER A 31 -9.22 -16.59 12.58
C SER A 31 -8.85 -15.93 13.92
N GLY A 32 -9.65 -16.14 14.98
CA GLY A 32 -9.45 -15.50 16.29
C GLY A 32 -9.57 -13.97 16.32
N ARG A 33 -9.94 -13.33 15.20
CA ARG A 33 -10.04 -11.87 15.08
C ARG A 33 -11.42 -11.38 15.48
N SER A 34 -11.48 -10.25 16.18
CA SER A 34 -12.73 -9.56 16.51
C SER A 34 -13.37 -8.91 15.26
N PRO A 35 -14.70 -8.68 15.26
CA PRO A 35 -15.39 -7.93 14.21
C PRO A 35 -14.71 -6.59 13.87
N CYS A 36 -14.29 -5.83 14.89
CA CYS A 36 -13.63 -4.55 14.73
C CYS A 36 -12.31 -4.66 13.96
N GLN A 37 -11.49 -5.67 14.29
CA GLN A 37 -10.22 -5.91 13.60
C GLN A 37 -10.43 -6.28 12.13
N ILE A 38 -11.44 -7.11 11.84
CA ILE A 38 -11.78 -7.48 10.46
C ILE A 38 -12.20 -6.24 9.67
N ALA A 39 -13.08 -5.41 10.22
CA ALA A 39 -13.52 -4.17 9.58
C ALA A 39 -12.36 -3.18 9.37
N GLN A 40 -11.49 -3.01 10.37
CA GLN A 40 -10.29 -2.17 10.25
C GLN A 40 -9.38 -2.66 9.11
N MET A 41 -9.16 -3.96 8.98
CA MET A 41 -8.36 -4.53 7.90
C MET A 41 -9.00 -4.29 6.52
N ALA A 42 -10.31 -4.51 6.41
CA ALA A 42 -11.06 -4.25 5.17
C ALA A 42 -11.03 -2.76 4.78
N LEU A 43 -11.09 -1.85 5.74
CA LEU A 43 -10.99 -0.40 5.48
C LEU A 43 -9.56 0.08 5.23
N ALA A 44 -8.54 -0.64 5.72
CA ALA A 44 -7.14 -0.28 5.49
C ALA A 44 -6.66 -0.62 4.06
N ALA A 45 -7.21 -1.68 3.47
CA ALA A 45 -6.89 -2.14 2.12
C ALA A 45 -8.16 -2.62 1.40
N PRO A 46 -9.06 -1.70 1.04
CA PRO A 46 -10.34 -2.05 0.43
C PRO A 46 -10.17 -2.78 -0.90
N ASP A 47 -10.98 -3.82 -1.05
CA ASP A 47 -11.09 -4.71 -2.21
C ASP A 47 -12.54 -5.16 -2.42
N GLU A 48 -12.80 -6.02 -3.41
CA GLU A 48 -14.14 -6.53 -3.72
C GLU A 48 -14.81 -7.29 -2.56
N LYS A 49 -14.02 -7.80 -1.60
CA LYS A 49 -14.52 -8.53 -0.43
C LYS A 49 -14.73 -7.63 0.77
N SER A 50 -14.31 -6.37 0.70
CA SER A 50 -14.32 -5.46 1.85
C SER A 50 -15.75 -5.04 2.21
N HIS A 51 -16.63 -4.82 1.23
CA HIS A 51 -18.03 -4.46 1.48
C HIS A 51 -18.80 -5.46 2.35
N PRO A 52 -18.88 -6.77 2.02
CA PRO A 52 -19.62 -7.73 2.84
C PRO A 52 -19.04 -7.87 4.25
N LEU A 53 -17.73 -7.67 4.44
CA LEU A 53 -17.09 -7.68 5.77
C LEU A 53 -17.50 -6.46 6.60
N VAL A 54 -17.45 -5.26 6.00
CA VAL A 54 -17.86 -4.02 6.67
C VAL A 54 -19.36 -4.04 6.97
N LEU A 55 -20.19 -4.53 6.06
CA LEU A 55 -21.64 -4.70 6.28
C LEU A 55 -21.92 -5.66 7.44
N SER A 56 -21.22 -6.80 7.50
CA SER A 56 -21.38 -7.77 8.59
C SER A 56 -21.03 -7.15 9.94
N PHE A 57 -19.95 -6.36 10.00
CA PHE A 57 -19.56 -5.60 11.18
C PHE A 57 -20.64 -4.58 11.59
N ILE A 58 -21.13 -3.76 10.66
CA ILE A 58 -22.13 -2.72 10.96
C ILE A 58 -23.41 -3.33 11.56
N ARG A 59 -23.89 -4.45 11.03
CA ARG A 59 -25.12 -5.13 11.49
C ARG A 59 -25.08 -5.57 12.95
N VAL A 60 -23.91 -5.76 13.52
CA VAL A 60 -23.73 -6.30 14.87
C VAL A 60 -23.06 -5.30 15.83
N SER A 61 -22.86 -4.05 15.40
CA SER A 61 -22.12 -3.04 16.16
C SER A 61 -23.02 -1.90 16.62
N SER A 62 -22.53 -1.14 17.60
CA SER A 62 -23.07 0.15 18.03
C SER A 62 -22.49 1.31 17.21
N ALA A 63 -23.11 2.48 17.28
CA ALA A 63 -22.59 3.69 16.64
C ALA A 63 -21.21 4.08 17.18
N GLU A 64 -20.97 3.89 18.48
CA GLU A 64 -19.69 4.14 19.15
C GLU A 64 -18.59 3.18 18.66
N GLU A 65 -18.91 1.91 18.42
CA GLU A 65 -17.98 0.94 17.81
C GLU A 65 -17.65 1.30 16.36
N ILE A 66 -18.67 1.66 15.56
CA ILE A 66 -18.47 2.11 14.18
C ILE A 66 -17.56 3.34 14.15
N SER A 67 -17.82 4.33 15.02
CA SER A 67 -17.01 5.55 15.13
C SER A 67 -15.55 5.23 15.46
N ARG A 68 -15.30 4.37 16.46
CA ARG A 68 -13.93 3.95 16.84
C ARG A 68 -13.19 3.25 15.71
N VAL A 69 -13.87 2.38 14.94
CA VAL A 69 -13.27 1.72 13.77
C VAL A 69 -12.93 2.72 12.67
N CYS A 70 -13.81 3.70 12.43
CA CYS A 70 -13.57 4.78 11.47
C CYS A 70 -12.36 5.62 11.87
N ASP A 71 -12.25 6.02 13.15
CA ASP A 71 -11.13 6.81 13.66
C ASP A 71 -9.81 6.04 13.56
N ALA A 72 -9.80 4.77 13.96
CA ALA A 72 -8.61 3.91 13.86
C ALA A 72 -8.17 3.66 12.40
N SER A 73 -9.12 3.63 11.46
CA SER A 73 -8.85 3.48 10.02
C SER A 73 -8.56 4.83 9.35
N GLY A 74 -8.68 5.93 10.10
CA GLY A 74 -8.55 7.31 9.64
C GLY A 74 -9.52 7.66 8.51
N ILE A 75 -10.76 7.19 8.57
CA ILE A 75 -11.82 7.57 7.63
C ILE A 75 -12.14 9.06 7.80
N PRO A 76 -12.34 9.83 6.70
CA PRO A 76 -12.71 11.24 6.80
C PRO A 76 -13.94 11.45 7.68
N VAL A 77 -13.90 12.48 8.55
CA VAL A 77 -14.95 12.77 9.54
C VAL A 77 -16.34 12.92 8.90
N GLN A 78 -16.41 13.52 7.70
CA GLN A 78 -17.66 13.67 6.96
C GLN A 78 -18.29 12.31 6.61
N ALA A 79 -17.53 11.39 6.01
CA ALA A 79 -18.00 10.07 5.64
C ALA A 79 -18.37 9.23 6.87
N LYS A 80 -17.58 9.34 7.95
CA LYS A 80 -17.90 8.72 9.25
C LYS A 80 -19.28 9.18 9.77
N ASN A 81 -19.50 10.49 9.81
CA ASN A 81 -20.75 11.06 10.32
C ASN A 81 -21.96 10.68 9.45
N GLU A 82 -21.80 10.68 8.12
CA GLU A 82 -22.84 10.24 7.18
C GLU A 82 -23.18 8.76 7.38
N ALA A 83 -22.17 7.89 7.51
CA ALA A 83 -22.37 6.46 7.75
C ALA A 83 -23.06 6.19 9.10
N ILE A 84 -22.69 6.90 10.17
CA ILE A 84 -23.36 6.80 11.48
C ILE A 84 -24.81 7.27 11.40
N SER A 85 -25.08 8.34 10.66
CA SER A 85 -26.45 8.80 10.39
C SER A 85 -27.28 7.74 9.65
N GLU A 86 -26.75 7.14 8.58
CA GLU A 86 -27.44 6.07 7.86
C GLU A 86 -27.62 4.81 8.71
N PHE A 87 -26.65 4.47 9.55
CA PHE A 87 -26.77 3.40 10.54
C PHE A 87 -27.92 3.66 11.53
N GLY A 88 -28.05 4.87 12.07
CA GLY A 88 -29.14 5.25 12.97
C GLY A 88 -30.54 5.16 12.34
N LYS A 89 -30.63 5.25 11.01
CA LYS A 89 -31.87 5.05 10.23
C LYS A 89 -32.15 3.56 9.92
N GLY A 90 -31.27 2.65 10.31
CA GLY A 90 -31.35 1.21 9.96
C GLY A 90 -30.82 0.88 8.56
N HIS A 91 -30.21 1.82 7.84
CA HIS A 91 -29.69 1.62 6.48
C HIS A 91 -28.26 1.07 6.49
N HIS A 92 -28.07 -0.13 7.04
CA HIS A 92 -26.74 -0.72 7.25
C HIS A 92 -25.92 -0.89 5.96
N ASP A 93 -26.58 -1.25 4.85
CA ASP A 93 -25.92 -1.41 3.54
C ASP A 93 -25.38 -0.10 2.98
N ARG A 94 -26.17 0.98 3.13
CA ARG A 94 -25.75 2.31 2.72
C ARG A 94 -24.58 2.81 3.58
N ALA A 95 -24.65 2.60 4.89
CA ALA A 95 -23.54 2.92 5.79
C ALA A 95 -22.26 2.17 5.41
N ALA A 96 -22.34 0.87 5.10
CA ALA A 96 -21.19 0.08 4.65
C ALA A 96 -20.59 0.63 3.35
N THR A 97 -21.45 0.96 2.39
CA THR A 97 -21.06 1.54 1.10
C THR A 97 -20.32 2.86 1.27
N ILE A 98 -20.80 3.75 2.15
CA ILE A 98 -20.15 5.03 2.45
C ILE A 98 -18.74 4.80 3.01
N LEU A 99 -18.59 3.90 3.99
CA LEU A 99 -17.30 3.65 4.63
C LEU A 99 -16.29 3.05 3.65
N VAL A 100 -16.70 2.06 2.84
CA VAL A 100 -15.81 1.44 1.84
C VAL A 100 -15.41 2.45 0.77
N ALA A 101 -16.35 3.23 0.22
CA ALA A 101 -16.04 4.25 -0.78
C ALA A 101 -15.08 5.33 -0.24
N ALA A 102 -15.27 5.74 1.02
CA ALA A 102 -14.37 6.69 1.67
C ALA A 102 -12.97 6.12 1.90
N ALA A 103 -12.87 4.84 2.29
CA ALA A 103 -11.60 4.13 2.42
C ALA A 103 -10.86 4.02 1.08
N GLU A 104 -11.58 3.66 0.00
CA GLU A 104 -11.01 3.60 -1.35
C GLU A 104 -10.52 4.96 -1.82
N GLN A 105 -11.32 6.02 -1.61
CA GLN A 105 -10.92 7.37 -1.97
C GLN A 105 -9.67 7.81 -1.24
N LYS A 106 -9.61 7.59 0.08
CA LYS A 106 -8.42 7.87 0.89
C LYS A 106 -7.20 7.11 0.38
N LEU A 107 -7.34 5.81 0.08
CA LEU A 107 -6.26 5.00 -0.46
C LEU A 107 -5.77 5.55 -1.80
N ARG A 108 -6.69 5.97 -2.69
CA ARG A 108 -6.34 6.61 -3.97
C ARG A 108 -5.56 7.91 -3.77
N GLU A 109 -6.03 8.78 -2.89
CA GLU A 109 -5.36 10.06 -2.58
C GLU A 109 -3.97 9.84 -1.97
N SER A 110 -3.87 8.94 -0.98
CA SER A 110 -2.60 8.57 -0.36
C SER A 110 -1.62 8.01 -1.39
N THR A 111 -2.08 7.10 -2.26
CA THR A 111 -1.20 6.52 -3.29
C THR A 111 -0.77 7.58 -4.33
N ARG A 112 -1.65 8.54 -4.67
CA ARG A 112 -1.32 9.66 -5.55
C ARG A 112 -0.30 10.60 -4.93
N GLU A 113 -0.42 10.88 -3.64
CA GLU A 113 0.57 11.69 -2.91
C GLU A 113 1.94 10.99 -2.91
N LEU A 114 1.96 9.68 -2.67
CA LEU A 114 3.19 8.88 -2.70
C LEU A 114 3.86 8.89 -4.09
N SER A 115 3.09 8.77 -5.18
CA SER A 115 3.66 8.84 -6.53
C SER A 115 4.20 10.24 -6.86
N GLY A 116 3.50 11.30 -6.43
CA GLY A 116 4.00 12.67 -6.54
C GLY A 116 5.30 12.91 -5.76
N GLN A 117 5.40 12.38 -4.53
CA GLN A 117 6.61 12.49 -3.70
C GLN A 117 7.80 11.72 -4.29
N ALA A 118 7.57 10.53 -4.86
CA ALA A 118 8.61 9.75 -5.51
C ALA A 118 9.09 10.37 -6.84
N GLY A 119 8.24 11.15 -7.50
CA GLY A 119 8.50 11.74 -8.82
C GLY A 119 9.68 12.71 -8.87
N GLY A 120 10.16 12.99 -10.08
CA GLY A 120 11.24 13.93 -10.39
C GLY A 120 12.48 13.29 -10.99
N LYS A 121 13.59 14.04 -11.01
CA LYS A 121 14.92 13.57 -11.40
C LYS A 121 15.56 12.83 -10.22
N ARG A 122 15.57 11.49 -10.26
CA ARG A 122 15.97 10.64 -9.12
C ARG A 122 16.99 9.57 -9.46
N MET A 123 17.99 9.40 -8.61
CA MET A 123 18.69 8.14 -8.59
C MET A 123 17.95 7.14 -7.70
N LEU A 124 18.07 5.84 -7.98
CA LEU A 124 17.58 4.79 -7.10
C LEU A 124 18.77 4.11 -6.44
N LYS A 125 19.00 4.40 -5.17
CA LYS A 125 20.11 3.81 -4.40
C LYS A 125 19.58 2.69 -3.52
N SER A 126 20.05 1.46 -3.76
CA SER A 126 19.70 0.27 -2.99
C SER A 126 20.22 0.34 -1.56
N GLU A 127 19.69 -0.52 -0.69
CA GLU A 127 20.21 -0.74 0.68
C GLU A 127 21.71 -1.11 0.69
N HIS A 128 22.22 -1.74 -0.38
CA HIS A 128 23.63 -2.14 -0.52
C HIS A 128 24.54 -0.99 -0.94
N GLY A 129 24.03 0.23 -1.02
CA GLY A 129 24.79 1.42 -1.41
C GLY A 129 25.10 1.51 -2.91
N THR A 130 24.45 0.69 -3.73
CA THR A 130 24.59 0.71 -5.20
C THR A 130 23.46 1.46 -5.87
N PHE A 131 23.71 2.01 -7.06
CA PHE A 131 22.74 2.76 -7.83
C PHE A 131 22.19 1.92 -8.98
N MET A 132 20.87 1.95 -9.18
CA MET A 132 20.25 1.30 -10.34
C MET A 132 20.63 2.04 -11.61
N ARG A 133 21.15 1.30 -12.58
CA ARG A 133 21.65 1.82 -13.83
C ARG A 133 20.89 1.22 -15.02
N ALA A 134 20.52 2.06 -15.97
CA ALA A 134 20.04 1.62 -17.28
C ALA A 134 21.24 1.37 -18.20
N TYR A 135 21.27 0.27 -18.97
CA TYR A 135 22.31 0.02 -19.97
C TYR A 135 21.67 -0.12 -21.35
N ASP A 136 22.04 0.73 -22.29
CA ASP A 136 21.39 0.88 -23.60
C ASP A 136 21.81 -0.22 -24.60
N GLY A 137 23.06 -0.68 -24.56
CA GLY A 137 23.59 -1.64 -25.51
C GLY A 137 22.85 -2.98 -25.48
N GLU A 138 22.35 -3.37 -24.32
CA GLU A 138 21.66 -4.65 -24.11
C GLU A 138 20.24 -4.49 -23.55
N TRP A 139 19.75 -3.26 -23.36
CA TRP A 139 18.47 -2.94 -22.73
C TRP A 139 18.29 -3.59 -21.35
N LYS A 140 19.39 -3.67 -20.61
CA LYS A 140 19.47 -4.28 -19.29
C LYS A 140 19.45 -3.22 -18.20
N VAL A 141 19.12 -3.69 -17.00
CA VAL A 141 19.21 -2.89 -15.78
C VAL A 141 20.05 -3.69 -14.80
N ASP A 142 21.06 -3.03 -14.26
CA ASP A 142 21.95 -3.58 -13.24
C ASP A 142 22.17 -2.56 -12.12
N LEU A 143 23.05 -2.91 -11.19
CA LEU A 143 23.47 -2.00 -10.12
C LEU A 143 24.93 -1.63 -10.29
N MET A 144 25.25 -0.39 -9.98
CA MET A 144 26.59 0.18 -10.07
C MET A 144 27.08 0.62 -8.68
N ARG A 145 28.35 0.33 -8.38
CA ARG A 145 29.04 0.77 -7.15
C ARG A 145 29.84 2.05 -7.44
N GLY A 146 29.80 2.98 -6.49
CA GLY A 146 30.61 4.20 -6.52
C GLY A 146 29.77 5.45 -6.76
N GLU A 147 30.40 6.47 -7.35
CA GLU A 147 29.73 7.72 -7.67
C GLU A 147 28.80 7.56 -8.88
N PRO A 148 27.52 7.92 -8.75
CA PRO A 148 26.56 7.82 -9.84
C PRO A 148 26.94 8.78 -10.97
N ARG A 149 26.66 8.34 -12.20
CA ARG A 149 26.85 9.10 -13.43
C ARG A 149 25.51 9.14 -14.18
N ASP A 150 25.58 9.59 -15.42
CA ASP A 150 24.44 9.73 -16.32
C ASP A 150 23.57 8.47 -16.41
N TRP A 151 24.15 7.28 -16.34
CA TRP A 151 23.40 6.03 -16.53
C TRP A 151 22.57 5.62 -15.30
N GLU A 152 22.89 6.17 -14.13
CA GLU A 152 22.18 5.98 -12.86
C GLU A 152 21.03 6.98 -12.69
N HIS A 153 20.84 7.86 -13.67
CA HIS A 153 19.81 8.89 -13.68
C HIS A 153 18.50 8.37 -14.35
N TRP A 154 17.39 8.36 -13.60
CA TRP A 154 16.00 8.09 -13.95
C TRP A 154 14.99 9.26 -13.80
N TYR A 155 14.26 9.58 -14.86
CA TYR A 155 13.05 10.38 -14.73
C TYR A 155 11.96 9.51 -14.09
N VAL A 156 11.59 9.82 -12.85
CA VAL A 156 10.47 9.19 -12.15
C VAL A 156 9.23 10.03 -12.43
N GLU A 157 8.40 9.60 -13.36
CA GLU A 157 7.20 10.36 -13.72
C GLU A 157 6.01 9.88 -12.86
N ASP A 158 5.19 10.82 -12.39
CA ASP A 158 3.93 10.53 -11.67
C ASP A 158 2.82 10.21 -12.67
N TRP A 159 2.15 9.08 -12.45
CA TRP A 159 1.05 8.56 -13.25
C TRP A 159 -0.22 8.35 -12.41
N GLY A 160 -0.45 9.23 -11.43
CA GLY A 160 -1.71 9.34 -10.70
C GLY A 160 -2.02 8.12 -9.83
N SER A 161 -1.09 7.79 -8.91
CA SER A 161 -1.01 6.61 -8.02
C SER A 161 0.04 5.56 -8.42
N LYS A 162 0.70 5.74 -9.55
CA LYS A 162 1.81 4.89 -9.98
C LYS A 162 2.95 5.78 -10.45
N VAL A 163 4.13 5.20 -10.55
CA VAL A 163 5.30 5.83 -11.15
C VAL A 163 5.79 5.00 -12.33
N VAL A 164 6.49 5.65 -13.25
CA VAL A 164 7.29 4.98 -14.28
C VAL A 164 8.72 5.48 -14.15
N PHE A 165 9.67 4.58 -14.36
CA PHE A 165 11.09 4.93 -14.37
C PHE A 165 11.55 5.01 -15.82
N LYS A 166 11.88 6.21 -16.27
CA LYS A 166 12.35 6.46 -17.63
C LYS A 166 13.83 6.78 -17.61
N ALA A 167 14.63 5.97 -18.30
CA ALA A 167 16.06 6.22 -18.47
C ALA A 167 16.29 7.56 -19.18
N ILE A 168 17.34 8.30 -18.79
CA ILE A 168 17.60 9.63 -19.37
C ILE A 168 18.09 9.60 -20.83
N HIS A 169 18.63 8.46 -21.28
CA HIS A 169 19.22 8.33 -22.61
C HIS A 169 18.15 8.28 -23.70
N SER A 170 18.51 8.75 -24.90
CA SER A 170 17.62 8.77 -26.06
C SER A 170 17.86 7.55 -26.97
N PRO A 171 16.80 6.87 -27.46
CA PRO A 171 15.39 7.12 -27.12
C PRO A 171 15.09 6.70 -25.68
N GLY A 172 14.28 7.50 -24.97
CA GLY A 172 13.88 7.22 -23.59
C GLY A 172 13.17 5.87 -23.47
N ARG A 173 13.59 5.04 -22.53
CA ARG A 173 13.01 3.72 -22.26
C ARG A 173 12.53 3.58 -20.83
N PHE A 174 11.54 2.72 -20.65
CA PHE A 174 10.86 2.53 -19.38
C PHE A 174 11.24 1.20 -18.73
N LEU A 175 11.46 1.23 -17.41
CA LEU A 175 11.68 0.05 -16.59
C LEU A 175 10.42 -0.81 -16.54
N ARG A 176 10.53 -2.09 -16.92
CA ARG A 176 9.42 -3.04 -16.96
C ARG A 176 9.67 -4.25 -16.08
N ALA A 177 8.66 -4.63 -15.31
CA ALA A 177 8.60 -5.92 -14.63
C ALA A 177 8.08 -7.03 -15.55
N ARG A 178 8.77 -8.15 -15.62
CA ARG A 178 8.28 -9.35 -16.32
C ARG A 178 7.62 -10.32 -15.34
N ALA A 179 6.72 -11.15 -15.86
CA ALA A 179 6.03 -12.18 -15.07
C ALA A 179 6.99 -13.26 -14.54
N ASP A 180 8.16 -13.44 -15.17
CA ASP A 180 9.23 -14.35 -14.72
C ASP A 180 10.16 -13.73 -13.66
N GLY A 181 9.80 -12.56 -13.12
CA GLY A 181 10.58 -11.83 -12.10
C GLY A 181 11.78 -11.06 -12.65
N LYS A 182 12.05 -11.09 -13.96
CA LYS A 182 13.11 -10.29 -14.56
C LYS A 182 12.67 -8.83 -14.75
N VAL A 183 13.66 -7.95 -14.86
CA VAL A 183 13.47 -6.52 -15.13
C VAL A 183 14.25 -6.14 -16.38
N ASP A 184 13.63 -5.37 -17.28
CA ASP A 184 14.25 -4.89 -18.51
C ASP A 184 13.76 -3.49 -18.91
N LEU A 185 14.31 -2.95 -20.01
CA LEU A 185 13.95 -1.64 -20.56
C LEU A 185 13.17 -1.77 -21.88
N VAL A 186 12.00 -1.15 -21.93
CA VAL A 186 11.15 -1.15 -23.14
C VAL A 186 10.96 0.26 -23.72
N PRO A 187 10.88 0.40 -25.05
CA PRO A 187 10.56 1.68 -25.69
C PRO A 187 9.04 1.96 -25.71
N THR A 188 8.22 0.95 -25.41
CA THR A 188 6.76 1.05 -25.44
C THR A 188 6.25 2.02 -24.40
N HIS A 189 5.33 2.91 -24.80
CA HIS A 189 4.73 3.90 -23.92
C HIS A 189 3.97 3.22 -22.76
N PRO A 190 3.99 3.77 -21.52
CA PRO A 190 3.40 3.10 -20.35
C PRO A 190 1.90 2.80 -20.42
N ASN A 191 1.13 3.50 -21.26
CA ASN A 191 -0.28 3.16 -21.49
C ASN A 191 -0.47 1.86 -22.30
N GLU A 192 0.48 1.52 -23.15
CA GLU A 192 0.49 0.28 -23.94
C GLU A 192 1.25 -0.84 -23.22
N CYS A 193 2.11 -0.49 -22.25
CA CYS A 193 2.83 -1.44 -21.40
C CYS A 193 2.56 -1.20 -19.90
N PRO A 194 1.44 -1.68 -19.34
CA PRO A 194 1.12 -1.51 -17.93
C PRO A 194 2.17 -2.09 -16.97
N ALA A 195 2.94 -3.08 -17.42
CA ALA A 195 4.06 -3.67 -16.68
C ALA A 195 5.25 -2.72 -16.43
N SER A 196 5.24 -1.53 -17.04
CA SER A 196 6.18 -0.45 -16.75
C SER A 196 5.73 0.51 -15.64
N LYS A 197 4.49 0.35 -15.13
CA LYS A 197 3.93 1.16 -14.05
C LYS A 197 4.12 0.45 -12.71
N TRP A 198 4.66 1.18 -11.74
CA TRP A 198 5.00 0.67 -10.42
C TRP A 198 4.18 1.39 -9.35
N LYS A 199 3.68 0.67 -8.36
CA LYS A 199 3.02 1.28 -7.21
C LYS A 199 4.08 1.60 -6.14
N PRO A 200 4.30 2.89 -5.82
CA PRO A 200 5.28 3.27 -4.82
C PRO A 200 4.73 3.09 -3.40
N PHE A 201 5.61 2.71 -2.48
CA PHE A 201 5.35 2.62 -1.05
C PHE A 201 6.49 3.32 -0.32
N LYS A 202 6.15 4.18 0.64
CA LYS A 202 7.14 4.83 1.51
C LYS A 202 7.20 4.06 2.83
N ASN A 203 8.38 3.59 3.18
CA ASN A 203 8.63 2.82 4.39
C ASN A 203 8.75 3.74 5.61
N SER A 204 8.65 3.18 6.82
CA SER A 204 8.76 3.93 8.07
C SER A 204 10.15 4.54 8.30
N ASP A 205 11.19 3.96 7.70
CA ASP A 205 12.57 4.47 7.70
C ASP A 205 12.81 5.56 6.62
N GLY A 206 11.78 5.94 5.87
CA GLY A 206 11.86 6.94 4.81
C GLY A 206 12.36 6.41 3.45
N SER A 207 12.76 5.14 3.38
CA SER A 207 13.06 4.47 2.10
C SER A 207 11.78 4.20 1.29
N TRP A 208 11.96 3.73 0.07
CA TRP A 208 10.90 3.45 -0.89
C TRP A 208 10.96 2.01 -1.38
N SER A 209 9.80 1.43 -1.61
CA SER A 209 9.64 0.13 -2.26
C SER A 209 8.63 0.25 -3.39
N PHE A 210 8.80 -0.55 -4.44
CA PHE A 210 8.01 -0.41 -5.68
C PHE A 210 7.41 -1.76 -6.07
N LEU A 211 6.08 -1.84 -6.09
CA LEU A 211 5.34 -3.06 -6.42
C LEU A 211 4.96 -3.06 -7.91
N SER A 212 5.26 -4.16 -8.59
CA SER A 212 4.88 -4.38 -9.98
C SER A 212 3.40 -4.76 -10.12
N ILE A 213 2.91 -4.80 -11.35
CA ILE A 213 1.56 -5.32 -11.66
C ILE A 213 1.42 -6.82 -11.35
N HIS A 214 2.53 -7.56 -11.26
CA HIS A 214 2.55 -9.00 -11.01
C HIS A 214 2.55 -9.34 -9.51
N GLY A 215 2.43 -8.35 -8.63
CA GLY A 215 2.47 -8.56 -7.18
C GLY A 215 3.88 -8.84 -6.63
N THR A 216 4.92 -8.48 -7.39
CA THR A 216 6.33 -8.64 -7.01
C THR A 216 7.01 -7.28 -6.85
N TRP A 217 7.95 -7.18 -5.92
CA TRP A 217 8.66 -5.96 -5.53
C TRP A 217 9.93 -5.79 -6.36
N LEU A 218 10.22 -4.57 -6.84
CA LEU A 218 11.52 -4.24 -7.43
C LEU A 218 12.62 -4.44 -6.38
N SER A 219 13.68 -5.14 -6.75
CA SER A 219 14.76 -5.52 -5.83
C SER A 219 16.13 -5.22 -6.43
N GLY A 220 16.99 -4.59 -5.63
CA GLY A 220 18.41 -4.44 -5.91
C GLY A 220 19.22 -5.39 -5.04
N LEU A 221 19.71 -6.48 -5.63
CA LEU A 221 20.47 -7.50 -4.91
C LEU A 221 21.95 -7.12 -4.78
N GLY A 222 22.63 -7.59 -3.73
CA GLY A 222 24.04 -7.26 -3.47
C GLY A 222 25.05 -7.81 -4.50
N ASN A 223 24.60 -8.64 -5.44
CA ASN A 223 25.37 -9.23 -6.55
C ASN A 223 25.13 -8.49 -7.88
N ASP A 224 24.91 -7.19 -7.79
CA ASP A 224 24.70 -6.26 -8.90
C ASP A 224 23.47 -6.55 -9.79
N THR A 225 22.56 -7.41 -9.31
CA THR A 225 21.38 -7.85 -10.06
C THR A 225 20.15 -7.03 -9.67
N VAL A 226 19.37 -6.65 -10.68
CA VAL A 226 18.02 -6.08 -10.50
C VAL A 226 16.97 -7.10 -10.95
N CYS A 227 16.01 -7.40 -10.09
CA CYS A 227 14.93 -8.34 -10.38
C CYS A 227 13.66 -7.93 -9.61
N CYS A 228 12.63 -8.78 -9.66
CA CYS A 228 11.45 -8.66 -8.83
C CYS A 228 11.33 -9.85 -7.86
N MET A 229 11.07 -9.58 -6.58
CA MET A 229 10.94 -10.59 -5.52
C MET A 229 9.53 -10.59 -4.92
N TRP A 230 9.09 -11.74 -4.38
CA TRP A 230 7.75 -11.88 -3.80
C TRP A 230 7.59 -11.19 -2.45
N GLU A 231 8.68 -11.06 -1.70
CA GLU A 231 8.68 -10.51 -0.35
C GLU A 231 9.37 -9.15 -0.34
N CYS A 232 8.81 -8.19 0.40
CA CYS A 232 9.44 -6.89 0.63
C CYS A 232 10.36 -6.98 1.84
N LYS A 233 11.65 -7.21 1.61
CA LYS A 233 12.71 -7.23 2.62
C LYS A 233 13.63 -6.03 2.42
N SER A 234 14.87 -6.12 2.88
CA SER A 234 15.85 -5.04 2.80
C SER A 234 16.29 -4.75 1.35
N SER A 235 16.38 -5.76 0.48
CA SER A 235 16.83 -5.57 -0.91
C SER A 235 15.79 -4.89 -1.81
N GLU A 236 14.54 -4.77 -1.33
CA GLU A 236 13.42 -4.11 -2.01
C GLU A 236 13.27 -2.64 -1.58
N LYS A 237 14.23 -2.13 -0.81
CA LYS A 237 14.27 -0.76 -0.33
C LYS A 237 15.28 0.07 -1.13
N PHE A 238 14.83 1.27 -1.48
CA PHE A 238 15.62 2.26 -2.20
C PHE A 238 15.51 3.61 -1.51
N THR A 239 16.60 4.37 -1.51
CA THR A 239 16.53 5.82 -1.30
C THR A 239 16.45 6.51 -2.66
N LEU A 240 15.82 7.69 -2.69
CA LEU A 240 15.57 8.47 -3.92
C LEU A 240 16.29 9.83 -3.91
N PRO A 241 17.63 9.87 -3.88
CA PRO A 241 18.34 11.14 -3.94
C PRO A 241 18.07 11.87 -5.27
N TRP A 242 18.06 13.20 -5.19
CA TRP A 242 18.06 14.07 -6.38
C TRP A 242 19.41 13.97 -7.09
N TRP A 243 19.42 14.18 -8.41
CA TRP A 243 20.63 14.46 -9.18
C TRP A 243 20.59 15.88 -9.75
#